data_AF-G8TAT7-F1
#
_entry.id   AF-G8TAT7-F1
#
_cell.length_a   1.000
_cell.length_b   1.000
_cell.length_c   1.000
_cell.angle_alpha   90.00
_cell.angle_beta   90.00
_cell.angle_gamma   90.00
#
_symmetry.space_group_name_H-M   'P 1'
#
loop_
_entity.id
_entity.type
_entity.pdbx_description
1 polymer ?
#
loop_
_entity_poly.entity_id
_entity_poly.type
_entity_poly.pdbx_seq_one_letter_code
_entity_poly.pdbx_strand_id
1 'polypeptide(L)' 'MKTETKKWLDAGHILQNDPNAKVSCPECGVGILIVKDEPIGTSGKRIDRYLICNNCGKWNVITMELPEK' A
#
# COMPACT_ATOMS: atom_id res chain seq x y z
N MET A 1 -19.75 -4.22 -6.78
CA MET A 1 -18.28 -4.17 -6.56
C MET A 1 -17.76 -2.73 -6.52
N LYS A 2 -18.00 -1.96 -5.45
CA LYS A 2 -17.45 -0.58 -5.33
C LYS A 2 -16.82 -0.28 -3.95
N THR A 3 -17.18 -1.04 -2.93
CA THR A 3 -16.77 -0.82 -1.54
C THR A 3 -15.36 -1.31 -1.23
N GLU A 4 -14.93 -2.43 -1.81
CA GLU A 4 -13.59 -2.99 -1.57
C GLU A 4 -12.50 -2.10 -2.18
N THR A 5 -12.66 -1.65 -3.43
CA THR A 5 -11.75 -0.69 -4.06
C THR A 5 -11.63 0.59 -3.25
N LYS A 6 -12.74 1.12 -2.72
CA LYS A 6 -12.71 2.32 -1.88
C LYS A 6 -11.90 2.10 -0.59
N LYS A 7 -12.12 0.97 0.11
CA LYS A 7 -11.36 0.65 1.32
C LYS A 7 -9.85 0.53 1.05
N TRP A 8 -9.47 -0.05 -0.09
CA TRP A 8 -8.06 -0.11 -0.50
C TRP A 8 -7.48 1.27 -0.80
N LEU A 9 -8.25 2.15 -1.44
CA LEU A 9 -7.83 3.55 -1.66
C LEU A 9 -7.67 4.31 -0.34
N ASP A 10 -8.62 4.17 0.58
CA ASP A 10 -8.56 4.81 1.90
C ASP A 10 -7.34 4.31 2.69
N ALA A 11 -7.07 2.99 2.65
CA ALA A 11 -5.86 2.40 3.23
C ALA A 11 -4.58 2.95 2.60
N GLY A 12 -4.56 3.08 1.27
CA GLY A 12 -3.45 3.67 0.52
C GLY A 12 -3.17 5.11 0.94
N HIS A 13 -4.20 5.95 1.06
CA HIS A 13 -4.04 7.34 1.52
C HIS A 13 -3.48 7.45 2.94
N ILE A 14 -3.91 6.59 3.86
CA ILE A 14 -3.37 6.57 5.22
C ILE A 14 -1.88 6.24 5.17
N LEU A 15 -1.50 5.18 4.44
CA LEU A 15 -0.11 4.70 4.35
C LEU A 15 0.80 5.59 3.50
N GLN A 16 0.23 6.39 2.60
CA GLN A 16 0.97 7.42 1.88
C GLN A 16 1.41 8.55 2.83
N ASN A 17 0.54 8.97 3.75
CA ASN A 17 0.83 10.01 4.73
C ASN A 17 1.68 9.51 5.91
N ASP A 18 1.43 8.28 6.38
CA ASP A 18 2.20 7.62 7.43
C ASP A 18 2.46 6.14 7.05
N PRO A 19 3.65 5.82 6.50
CA PRO A 19 4.01 4.46 6.13
C PRO A 19 4.05 3.47 7.31
N ASN A 20 4.10 3.96 8.56
CA ASN A 20 4.11 3.14 9.77
C ASN A 20 2.71 2.95 10.38
N ALA A 21 1.68 3.56 9.80
CA ALA A 21 0.32 3.43 10.30
C ALA A 21 -0.15 1.97 10.26
N LYS A 22 -0.81 1.53 11.34
CA LYS A 22 -1.42 0.19 11.39
C LYS A 22 -2.78 0.23 10.73
N VAL A 23 -2.85 -0.20 9.47
CA VAL A 23 -4.10 -0.26 8.71
C VAL A 23 -4.62 -1.69 8.64
N SER A 24 -5.86 -1.91 9.06
CA SER A 24 -6.53 -3.21 8.96
C SER A 24 -6.76 -3.61 7.51
N CYS A 25 -6.66 -4.90 7.22
CA CYS A 25 -6.86 -5.45 5.88
C CYS A 25 -8.27 -5.16 5.36
N PRO A 26 -8.41 -4.46 4.21
CA PRO A 26 -9.71 -4.16 3.60
C PRO A 26 -10.56 -5.38 3.27
N GLU A 27 -9.91 -6.51 3.00
CA GLU A 27 -10.51 -7.77 2.57
C GLU A 27 -11.00 -8.60 3.75
N CYS A 28 -10.10 -8.97 4.68
CA CYS A 28 -10.44 -9.88 5.77
C CYS A 28 -10.82 -9.18 7.08
N GLY A 29 -10.49 -7.89 7.26
CA GLY A 29 -10.76 -7.13 8.48
C GLY A 29 -9.95 -7.55 9.72
N VAL A 30 -9.22 -8.66 9.67
CA VAL A 30 -8.50 -9.25 10.81
C VAL A 30 -7.01 -8.88 10.82
N GLY A 31 -6.34 -9.04 9.68
CA GLY A 31 -4.90 -8.77 9.57
C GLY A 31 -4.58 -7.28 9.45
N ILE A 32 -3.29 -6.97 9.55
CA ILE A 32 -2.74 -5.63 9.26
C ILE A 32 -1.99 -5.64 7.93
N LEU A 33 -2.01 -4.51 7.24
CA LEU A 33 -1.22 -4.31 6.04
C LEU A 33 0.24 -4.03 6.41
N ILE A 34 1.14 -4.81 5.82
CA ILE A 34 2.59 -4.59 5.85
C ILE A 34 2.96 -3.82 4.58
N VAL A 35 3.73 -2.76 4.76
CA VAL A 35 4.23 -1.92 3.67
C VAL A 35 5.61 -2.40 3.25
N LYS A 36 5.82 -2.57 1.94
CA LYS A 36 7.12 -2.87 1.36
C LYS A 36 7.33 -2.01 0.11
N ASP A 37 8.37 -1.19 0.13
CA ASP A 37 8.73 -0.33 -1.00
C ASP A 37 9.83 -0.98 -1.82
N GLU A 38 9.63 -1.04 -3.13
CA GLU A 38 10.59 -1.58 -4.10
C GLU A 38 10.88 -0.52 -5.17
N PRO A 39 12.16 -0.18 -5.45
CA PRO A 39 12.50 0.78 -6.49
C PRO A 39 12.19 0.21 -7.89
N ILE A 40 11.64 1.05 -8.75
CA ILE A 40 11.36 0.70 -10.15
C ILE A 40 12.45 1.29 -11.05
N GLY A 41 13.15 0.40 -11.75
CA GLY A 41 14.21 0.77 -12.69
C GLY A 41 15.47 1.31 -12.01
N THR A 42 16.40 1.83 -12.81
CA THR A 42 17.73 2.25 -12.35
C THR A 42 17.78 3.70 -11.87
N SER A 43 16.79 4.52 -12.22
CA SER A 43 16.78 5.96 -11.90
C SER A 43 16.36 6.25 -10.47
N GLY A 44 15.72 5.29 -9.77
CA GLY A 44 15.19 5.48 -8.42
C GLY A 44 14.08 6.55 -8.32
N LYS A 45 13.57 7.06 -9.45
CA LYS A 45 12.52 8.09 -9.47
C LYS A 45 11.11 7.54 -9.22
N ARG A 46 10.96 6.22 -9.27
CA ARG A 46 9.68 5.53 -9.08
C ARG A 46 9.86 4.38 -8.10
N ILE A 47 8.84 4.18 -7.28
CA ILE A 47 8.77 3.06 -6.33
C ILE A 47 7.42 2.37 -6.46
N ASP A 48 7.41 1.04 -6.32
CA ASP A 48 6.21 0.26 -6.08
C ASP A 48 6.08 0.01 -4.58
N ARG A 49 5.01 0.53 -3.99
CA ARG A 49 4.64 0.26 -2.60
C ARG A 49 3.64 -0.87 -2.55
N TYR A 50 4.08 -2.02 -2.08
CA TYR A 50 3.25 -3.18 -1.82
C TYR A 50 2.58 -3.07 -0.45
N LEU A 51 1.28 -3.31 -0.43
CA LEU A 51 0.44 -3.36 0.76
C LEU A 51 -0.04 -4.80 0.92
N ILE A 52 0.56 -5.56 1.85
CA ILE A 52 0.33 -7.01 1.97
C ILE A 52 -0.29 -7.33 3.32
N CYS A 53 -1.43 -8.00 3.33
CA CYS A 53 -2.04 -8.47 4.57
C CYS A 53 -1.23 -9.62 5.17
N ASN A 54 -0.81 -9.48 6.43
CA ASN A 54 -0.08 -10.52 7.15
C ASN A 54 -0.93 -11.74 7.57
N ASN A 55 -2.26 -11.67 7.40
CA ASN A 55 -3.19 -12.75 7.78
C ASN A 55 -3.73 -13.53 6.58
N CYS A 56 -4.32 -12.84 5.59
CA CYS A 56 -4.93 -13.49 4.43
C CYS A 56 -4.07 -13.46 3.16
N GLY A 57 -2.90 -12.80 3.19
CA GLY A 57 -1.99 -12.71 2.04
C GLY A 57 -2.48 -11.86 0.86
N LYS A 58 -3.71 -11.32 0.92
CA LYS A 58 -4.20 -10.38 -0.09
C LYS A 58 -3.34 -9.13 -0.10
N TRP A 59 -3.10 -8.60 -1.29
CA TRP A 59 -2.22 -7.47 -1.48
C TRP A 59 -2.73 -6.53 -2.56
N ASN A 60 -2.23 -5.30 -2.50
CA ASN A 60 -2.37 -4.31 -3.56
C ASN A 60 -1.06 -3.53 -3.71
N VAL A 61 -0.86 -2.85 -4.83
CA VAL A 61 0.37 -2.10 -5.11
C VAL A 61 0.01 -0.67 -5.53
N ILE A 62 0.80 0.29 -5.05
CA ILE A 62 0.72 1.70 -5.43
C ILE A 62 2.06 2.08 -6.05
N THR A 63 2.05 2.40 -7.33
CA THR A 63 3.20 3.00 -8.00
C THR A 63 3.24 4.49 -7.70
N MET A 64 4.35 4.96 -7.16
CA MET A 64 4.57 6.37 -6.83
C MET A 64 5.81 6.90 -7.53
N GLU A 65 5.75 8.16 -7.95
CA GLU A 65 6.94 8.91 -8.36
C GLU A 65 7.49 9.65 -7.13
N LEU A 66 8.79 9.51 -6.87
CA LEU A 66 9.45 10.27 -5.83
C LEU A 66 9.68 11.70 -6.34
N PRO A 67 9.42 12.74 -5.53
CA PRO A 67 9.67 14.11 -5.93
C PRO A 67 11.15 14.29 -6.29
N GLU A 68 11.41 14.95 -7.41
CA GLU A 68 12.75 15.41 -7.75
C GLU A 68 13.18 16.42 -6.68
N LYS A 69 14.31 16.13 -6.01
CA LYS A 69 14.91 17.03 -5.02
C LYS A 69 15.40 18.32 -5.65
#